data_AF-A0AAN6V4R4-F1
#
_entry.id   AF-A0AAN6V4R4-F1
#
_cell.length_a   1.000
_cell.length_b   1.000
_cell.length_c   1.000
_cell.angle_alpha   90.00
_cell.angle_beta   90.00
_cell.angle_gamma   90.00
#
_symmetry.space_group_name_H-M   'P 1'
#
loop_
_entity.id
_entity.type
_entity.pdbx_description
1 polymer ?
#
loop_
_entity_poly.entity_id
_entity_poly.type
_entity_poly.pdbx_seq_one_letter_code
_entity_poly.pdbx_strand_id
1 'polypeptide(L)'
;MDVSSNMGCPAPFTFGSCDDAPKGSSSGAQPHGRPPARRRRHSHFVQRRKSIVNHLMDGEEGLLLKLDLFLTELEKRLDYWENYGELSLDSSISAAFDTLQAVRTRCSQVSGEVMGAGRRRLHVMVETLESGYQDAMAAAESLNEKAKVGIELLDQMLQDLEDQAARFRAKGLANTAETIMDEAHRVVDEGIERALRAAESLEDHVQRAISRAREHGLLRYEDLPVPWRINPHITKGYRFSETKLACVRSAFSFSNELVNIWSHTIGLVLVLAIAFYFYPTSANFSLSSKADIFIAAVFFFAACQCLVCSVIWHTMNSVADVCLISMFACVDYTGISLLIAASIMTTEYTAFYCEPVSRWVYMVTTALLGIGGVILPWHPRFNGQDMAWARVAFFVALAATGFLPILQLSLTRSPATVFEFYTPIGKSLLVYFLGALVYASKVPERWCPGMFDYVGGSHNLWHIAVLGGILFHYTAMQEFFSHAFRLASHGCTTY
;
A
#
# COMPACT_ATOMS: atom_id res chain seq x y z
N MET A 1 37.70 -56.38 -41.78
CA MET A 1 38.30 -55.12 -41.31
C MET A 1 37.41 -54.63 -40.17
N ASP A 2 37.25 -55.36 -39.07
CA ASP A 2 38.25 -55.68 -38.02
C ASP A 2 38.96 -54.39 -37.58
N VAL A 3 38.85 -53.92 -36.33
CA VAL A 3 39.20 -54.61 -35.08
C VAL A 3 38.33 -54.17 -33.88
N SER A 4 38.00 -55.16 -33.04
CA SER A 4 37.33 -55.12 -31.74
C SER A 4 38.28 -54.92 -30.54
N SER A 5 37.78 -54.40 -29.40
CA SER A 5 38.07 -54.82 -27.99
C SER A 5 37.66 -53.68 -27.03
N ASN A 6 36.70 -53.69 -26.09
CA ASN A 6 36.10 -54.64 -25.12
C ASN A 6 36.73 -54.60 -23.69
N MET A 7 35.85 -54.35 -22.69
CA MET A 7 35.89 -54.60 -21.21
C MET A 7 36.93 -53.86 -20.33
N GLY A 8 36.72 -53.51 -19.05
CA GLY A 8 35.67 -53.74 -18.03
C GLY A 8 36.07 -53.14 -16.65
N CYS A 9 35.11 -52.92 -15.74
CA CYS A 9 35.28 -52.56 -14.30
C CYS A 9 35.72 -53.79 -13.45
N PRO A 10 36.30 -53.69 -12.21
CA PRO A 10 35.62 -53.24 -10.97
C PRO A 10 36.51 -52.57 -9.85
N ALA A 11 35.88 -52.10 -8.76
CA ALA A 11 36.48 -51.56 -7.50
C ALA A 11 37.02 -52.66 -6.55
N PRO A 12 37.32 -52.49 -5.22
CA PRO A 12 37.67 -51.36 -4.30
C PRO A 12 38.95 -51.68 -3.43
N PHE A 13 39.11 -51.13 -2.20
CA PHE A 13 40.08 -51.41 -1.06
C PHE A 13 41.07 -50.26 -0.74
N THR A 14 41.56 -49.95 0.48
CA THR A 14 41.15 -49.96 1.91
C THR A 14 42.21 -49.16 2.70
N PHE A 15 41.89 -48.82 3.96
CA PHE A 15 42.72 -48.22 5.02
C PHE A 15 44.11 -48.83 5.26
N GLY A 16 45.02 -48.01 5.83
CA GLY A 16 46.22 -48.44 6.55
C GLY A 16 46.65 -47.41 7.61
N SER A 17 46.62 -47.84 8.88
CA SER A 17 47.14 -47.21 10.11
C SER A 17 48.51 -47.81 10.48
N CYS A 18 49.34 -47.08 11.23
CA CYS A 18 50.38 -47.57 12.18
C CYS A 18 50.66 -46.38 13.15
N ASP A 19 50.34 -46.46 14.45
CA ASP A 19 51.08 -47.10 15.57
C ASP A 19 52.46 -46.42 15.82
N ASP A 20 52.93 -46.06 17.02
CA ASP A 20 52.64 -46.54 18.37
C ASP A 20 53.21 -45.61 19.49
N ALA A 21 52.80 -45.89 20.73
CA ALA A 21 52.93 -45.20 22.05
C ALA A 21 54.37 -45.18 22.69
N PRO A 22 54.62 -45.14 24.04
CA PRO A 22 53.93 -44.60 25.25
C PRO A 22 54.86 -43.90 26.30
N LYS A 23 54.28 -43.31 27.36
CA LYS A 23 54.73 -43.26 28.79
C LYS A 23 53.69 -42.43 29.58
N GLY A 24 53.04 -42.79 30.68
CA GLY A 24 52.99 -43.96 31.55
C GLY A 24 52.49 -43.50 32.95
N SER A 25 51.44 -44.17 33.49
CA SER A 25 51.11 -44.39 34.94
C SER A 25 50.78 -43.17 35.85
N SER A 26 49.84 -43.13 36.82
CA SER A 26 48.96 -44.12 37.49
C SER A 26 47.93 -43.42 38.42
N SER A 27 46.75 -44.04 38.52
CA SER A 27 45.79 -44.22 39.65
C SER A 27 45.70 -43.27 40.87
N GLY A 28 44.46 -42.96 41.28
CA GLY A 28 44.08 -42.65 42.67
C GLY A 28 42.63 -42.14 42.81
N ALA A 29 41.80 -42.82 43.62
CA ALA A 29 40.35 -42.62 43.77
C ALA A 29 39.94 -41.55 44.81
N GLN A 30 38.80 -40.87 44.53
CA GLN A 30 37.73 -40.20 45.34
C GLN A 30 37.99 -39.64 46.78
N PRO A 31 37.13 -38.77 47.41
CA PRO A 31 35.91 -38.06 46.97
C PRO A 31 35.92 -36.54 47.35
N HIS A 32 34.77 -35.86 47.15
CA HIS A 32 34.34 -34.54 47.68
C HIS A 32 34.46 -33.30 46.78
N GLY A 33 33.31 -32.59 46.68
CA GLY A 33 33.26 -31.17 46.34
C GLY A 33 32.25 -30.81 45.25
N ARG A 34 30.97 -30.64 45.62
CA ARG A 34 30.00 -29.88 44.81
C ARG A 34 30.54 -28.45 44.59
N PRO A 35 30.63 -27.94 43.35
CA PRO A 35 30.72 -26.50 43.12
C PRO A 35 29.32 -25.88 42.99
N PRO A 36 29.14 -24.62 43.40
CA PRO A 36 27.83 -24.03 43.67
C PRO A 36 27.06 -23.66 42.40
N ALA A 37 25.72 -23.67 42.53
CA ALA A 37 24.78 -23.15 41.56
C ALA A 37 25.14 -21.72 41.15
N ARG A 38 25.46 -21.51 39.87
CA ARG A 38 25.60 -20.17 39.29
C ARG A 38 24.24 -19.47 39.30
N ARG A 39 24.08 -18.54 40.25
CA ARG A 39 23.05 -17.49 40.25
C ARG A 39 23.04 -16.81 38.87
N ARG A 40 21.89 -16.85 38.18
CA ARG A 40 21.59 -15.98 37.05
C ARG A 40 21.71 -14.52 37.53
N ARG A 41 22.76 -13.82 37.09
CA ARG A 41 22.87 -12.38 37.20
C ARG A 41 21.89 -11.77 36.22
N HIS A 42 20.84 -11.12 36.73
CA HIS A 42 19.99 -10.24 35.96
C HIS A 42 20.82 -9.05 35.48
N SER A 43 21.11 -8.99 34.18
CA SER A 43 21.73 -7.81 33.56
C SER A 43 20.66 -6.75 33.35
N HIS A 44 20.97 -5.57 33.89
CA HIS A 44 20.15 -4.38 33.93
C HIS A 44 19.53 -4.01 32.57
N PHE A 45 18.21 -3.88 32.60
CA PHE A 45 17.38 -3.27 31.59
C PHE A 45 17.85 -1.82 31.37
N VAL A 46 18.25 -1.48 30.14
CA VAL A 46 18.55 -0.11 29.74
C VAL A 46 17.22 0.66 29.67
N GLN A 47 16.79 1.17 30.81
CA GLN A 47 15.63 2.04 30.96
C GLN A 47 16.09 3.48 30.66
N ARG A 48 16.17 3.86 29.38
CA ARG A 48 16.48 5.24 29.02
C ARG A 48 15.89 5.66 27.67
N ARG A 49 14.55 5.77 27.63
CA ARG A 49 13.80 6.79 26.84
C ARG A 49 12.26 6.81 27.04
N LYS A 50 11.72 6.22 28.12
CA LYS A 50 10.27 6.32 28.46
C LYS A 50 9.87 7.53 29.33
N SER A 51 10.82 8.38 29.73
CA SER A 51 10.58 9.44 30.74
C SER A 51 10.00 10.75 30.17
N ILE A 52 10.22 11.06 28.88
CA ILE A 52 9.73 12.32 28.29
C ILE A 52 8.25 12.23 27.89
N VAL A 53 7.80 11.06 27.42
CA VAL A 53 6.40 10.85 26.99
C VAL A 53 5.44 10.85 28.20
N ASN A 54 5.85 10.27 29.33
CA ASN A 54 5.02 10.34 30.55
C ASN A 54 4.97 11.76 31.16
N HIS A 55 6.05 12.55 31.04
CA HIS A 55 6.03 13.95 31.48
C HIS A 55 5.19 14.88 30.58
N LEU A 56 5.02 14.54 29.30
CA LEU A 56 4.13 15.26 28.37
C LEU A 56 2.65 14.85 28.53
N MET A 57 2.38 13.63 29.03
CA MET A 57 1.03 13.11 29.26
C MET A 57 0.39 13.56 30.59
N ASP A 58 1.16 14.13 31.51
CA ASP A 58 0.67 14.70 32.77
C ASP A 58 0.35 16.20 32.70
N GLY A 59 0.56 16.83 31.54
CA GLY A 59 0.21 18.23 31.28
C GLY A 59 -1.28 18.44 30.98
N GLU A 60 -1.73 19.70 31.01
CA GLU A 60 -3.11 20.10 30.71
C GLU A 60 -3.60 19.55 29.36
N GLU A 61 -2.73 19.51 28.33
CA GLU A 61 -3.06 18.96 27.01
C GLU A 61 -3.30 17.44 27.02
N GLY A 62 -2.55 16.69 27.84
CA GLY A 62 -2.75 15.24 28.01
C GLY A 62 -4.06 14.91 28.72
N LEU A 63 -4.47 15.75 29.67
CA LEU A 63 -5.76 15.63 30.36
C LEU A 63 -6.93 15.90 29.42
N LEU A 64 -6.82 16.92 28.57
CA LEU A 64 -7.83 17.23 27.56
C LEU A 64 -7.99 16.09 26.54
N LEU A 65 -6.89 15.49 26.10
CA LEU A 65 -6.94 14.33 25.21
C LEU A 65 -7.60 13.11 25.87
N LYS A 66 -7.28 12.85 27.15
CA LYS A 66 -7.93 11.78 27.93
C LYS A 66 -9.44 11.99 28.05
N LEU A 67 -9.86 13.24 28.29
CA LEU A 67 -11.28 13.58 28.36
C LEU A 67 -11.99 13.33 27.01
N ASP A 68 -11.42 13.76 25.90
CA ASP A 68 -12.03 13.58 24.58
C ASP A 68 -12.13 12.11 24.17
N LEU A 69 -11.10 11.31 24.49
CA LEU A 69 -11.13 9.86 24.33
C LEU A 69 -12.20 9.22 25.21
N PHE A 70 -12.29 9.62 26.47
CA PHE A 70 -13.29 9.12 27.42
C PHE A 70 -14.72 9.44 26.95
N LEU A 71 -14.99 10.68 26.53
CA LEU A 71 -16.32 11.09 26.06
C LEU A 71 -16.74 10.35 24.78
N THR A 72 -15.79 10.08 23.88
CA THR A 72 -16.05 9.28 22.67
C THR A 72 -16.40 7.84 23.02
N GLU A 73 -15.68 7.26 23.98
CA GLU A 73 -15.93 5.90 24.45
C GLU A 73 -17.25 5.80 25.23
N LEU A 74 -17.55 6.80 26.07
CA LEU A 74 -18.81 6.93 26.81
C LEU A 74 -20.01 6.97 25.86
N GLU A 75 -19.94 7.77 24.78
CA GLU A 75 -20.99 7.87 23.78
C GLU A 75 -21.25 6.53 23.09
N LYS A 76 -20.20 5.89 22.57
CA LYS A 76 -20.31 4.60 21.89
C LYS A 76 -20.88 3.52 22.81
N ARG A 77 -20.51 3.54 24.09
CA ARG A 77 -20.99 2.58 25.08
C ARG A 77 -22.43 2.86 25.47
N LEU A 78 -22.81 4.10 25.78
CA LEU A 78 -24.21 4.44 26.08
C LEU A 78 -25.15 4.09 24.92
N ASP A 79 -24.75 4.33 23.66
CA ASP A 79 -25.54 3.94 22.48
C ASP A 79 -25.69 2.41 22.36
N TYR A 80 -24.65 1.64 22.73
CA TYR A 80 -24.74 0.18 22.79
C TYR A 80 -25.75 -0.28 23.85
N TRP A 81 -25.80 0.42 24.99
CA TRP A 81 -26.73 0.13 26.08
C TRP A 81 -28.19 0.47 25.75
N GLU A 82 -28.45 1.65 25.16
CA GLU A 82 -29.81 2.07 24.75
C GLU A 82 -30.44 1.12 23.72
N ASN A 83 -29.64 0.50 22.86
CA ASN A 83 -30.11 -0.44 21.84
C ASN A 83 -30.41 -1.86 22.37
N TYR A 84 -29.99 -2.22 23.60
CA TYR A 84 -29.99 -3.60 24.09
C TYR A 84 -30.87 -3.92 25.31
N GLY A 85 -31.72 -3.00 25.78
CA GLY A 85 -32.95 -3.44 26.47
C GLY A 85 -33.51 -2.56 27.58
N GLU A 86 -34.85 -2.59 27.66
CA GLU A 86 -35.66 -2.31 28.85
C GLU A 86 -35.22 -3.23 30.00
N LEU A 87 -34.31 -2.75 30.84
CA LEU A 87 -33.99 -3.36 32.12
C LEU A 87 -34.57 -2.48 33.23
N SER A 88 -35.25 -3.10 34.19
CA SER A 88 -35.69 -2.42 35.41
C SER A 88 -34.46 -2.01 36.22
N LEU A 89 -34.01 -0.78 36.04
CA LEU A 89 -32.88 -0.21 36.79
C LEU A 89 -33.30 -0.04 38.26
N ASP A 90 -32.50 -0.54 39.19
CA ASP A 90 -32.60 -0.15 40.60
C ASP A 90 -32.39 1.36 40.74
N SER A 91 -32.96 1.98 41.77
CA SER A 91 -32.96 3.44 41.96
C SER A 91 -31.56 4.07 42.04
N SER A 92 -30.56 3.35 42.55
CA SER A 92 -29.16 3.80 42.59
C SER A 92 -28.47 3.77 41.22
N ILE A 93 -28.95 2.92 40.31
CA ILE A 93 -28.36 2.68 38.99
C ILE A 93 -28.95 3.64 37.96
N SER A 94 -30.26 3.92 38.08
CA SER A 94 -30.88 5.03 37.33
C SER A 94 -30.10 6.32 37.56
N ALA A 95 -29.78 6.65 38.82
CA ALA A 95 -29.02 7.86 39.13
C ALA A 95 -27.62 7.89 38.49
N ALA A 96 -26.92 6.74 38.42
CA ALA A 96 -25.61 6.66 37.79
C ALA A 96 -25.69 6.80 36.26
N PHE A 97 -26.66 6.13 35.63
CA PHE A 97 -26.93 6.23 34.21
C PHE A 97 -27.39 7.64 33.80
N ASP A 98 -28.29 8.25 34.58
CA ASP A 98 -28.78 9.62 34.38
C ASP A 98 -27.62 10.63 34.48
N THR A 99 -26.66 10.40 35.39
CA THR A 99 -25.45 11.23 35.51
C THR A 99 -24.55 11.09 34.28
N LEU A 100 -24.29 9.87 33.81
CA LEU A 100 -23.48 9.62 32.60
C LEU A 100 -24.14 10.24 31.36
N GLN A 101 -25.46 10.13 31.23
CA GLN A 101 -26.21 10.72 30.13
C GLN A 101 -26.23 12.26 30.20
N ALA A 102 -26.32 12.83 31.40
CA ALA A 102 -26.21 14.27 31.61
C ALA A 102 -24.83 14.81 31.21
N VAL A 103 -23.75 14.12 31.57
CA VAL A 103 -22.38 14.48 31.17
C VAL A 103 -22.21 14.40 29.65
N ARG A 104 -22.66 13.30 29.00
CA ARG A 104 -22.65 13.16 27.54
C ARG A 104 -23.36 14.32 26.86
N THR A 105 -24.60 14.59 27.27
CA THR A 105 -25.46 15.60 26.64
C THR A 105 -24.94 17.01 26.82
N ARG A 106 -24.47 17.37 28.03
CA ARG A 106 -23.93 18.71 28.27
C ARG A 106 -22.57 18.92 27.59
N CYS A 107 -21.74 17.88 27.49
CA CYS A 107 -20.45 17.99 26.81
C CYS A 107 -20.58 18.01 25.28
N SER A 108 -21.58 17.34 24.69
CA SER A 108 -21.82 17.34 23.24
C SER A 108 -22.37 18.67 22.72
N GLN A 109 -23.06 19.44 23.56
CA GLN A 109 -23.55 20.79 23.23
C GLN A 109 -22.42 21.83 23.09
N VAL A 110 -21.20 21.53 23.55
CA VAL A 110 -20.03 22.39 23.38
C VAL A 110 -19.40 22.10 22.01
N SER A 111 -19.80 22.85 20.97
CA SER A 111 -19.41 22.59 19.57
C SER A 111 -17.89 22.68 19.29
N GLY A 112 -17.42 21.85 18.36
CA GLY A 112 -15.99 21.64 18.05
C GLY A 112 -15.29 22.71 17.22
N GLU A 113 -15.92 23.85 16.90
CA GLU A 113 -15.35 24.83 15.95
C GLU A 113 -14.64 26.03 16.59
N VAL A 114 -14.47 26.05 17.92
CA VAL A 114 -13.86 27.20 18.60
C VAL A 114 -12.63 26.77 19.40
N MET A 115 -11.49 27.43 19.16
CA MET A 115 -10.25 27.30 19.94
C MET A 115 -10.57 27.24 21.44
N GLY A 116 -10.14 26.16 22.12
CA GLY A 116 -10.43 25.94 23.55
C GLY A 116 -11.70 25.12 23.87
N ALA A 117 -12.28 24.41 22.90
CA ALA A 117 -13.43 23.52 23.12
C ALA A 117 -13.18 22.46 24.21
N GLY A 118 -12.01 21.81 24.22
CA GLY A 118 -11.66 20.79 25.22
C GLY A 118 -11.70 21.31 26.66
N ARG A 119 -11.18 22.52 26.91
CA ARG A 119 -11.18 23.13 28.25
C ARG A 119 -12.58 23.45 28.75
N ARG A 120 -13.49 23.82 27.84
CA ARG A 120 -14.90 24.05 28.15
C ARG A 120 -15.65 22.76 28.44
N ARG A 121 -15.41 21.69 27.65
CA ARG A 121 -15.94 20.35 27.95
C ARG A 121 -15.50 19.87 29.32
N LEU A 122 -14.23 20.07 29.67
CA LEU A 122 -13.67 19.73 30.97
C LEU A 122 -14.38 20.50 32.11
N HIS A 123 -14.60 21.80 31.95
CA HIS A 123 -15.32 22.59 32.93
C HIS A 123 -16.78 22.14 33.09
N VAL A 124 -17.48 21.88 31.98
CA VAL A 124 -18.88 21.43 31.98
C VAL A 124 -19.02 20.05 32.63
N MET A 125 -18.08 19.14 32.39
CA MET A 125 -18.04 17.84 33.06
C MET A 125 -17.86 17.99 34.57
N VAL A 126 -16.86 18.77 35.01
CA VAL A 126 -16.59 19.00 36.44
C VAL A 126 -17.79 19.65 37.12
N GLU A 127 -18.39 20.67 36.51
CA GLU A 127 -19.59 21.35 37.04
C GLU A 127 -20.78 20.39 37.17
N THR A 128 -20.96 19.50 36.18
CA THR A 128 -22.03 18.49 36.22
C THR A 128 -21.82 17.50 37.37
N LEU A 129 -20.58 17.06 37.58
CA LEU A 129 -20.21 16.16 38.68
C LEU A 129 -20.29 16.84 40.06
N GLU A 130 -19.89 18.09 40.18
CA GLU A 130 -19.99 18.87 41.42
C GLU A 130 -21.44 19.09 41.87
N SER A 131 -22.42 19.06 40.95
CA SER A 131 -23.83 19.20 41.31
C SER A 131 -24.41 17.94 41.98
N GLY A 132 -23.84 16.76 41.71
CA GLY A 132 -24.33 15.46 42.21
C GLY A 132 -23.43 14.78 43.23
N TYR A 133 -22.12 15.07 43.21
CA TYR A 133 -21.09 14.35 43.97
C TYR A 133 -20.10 15.31 44.66
N GLN A 134 -20.63 16.29 45.42
CA GLN A 134 -19.84 17.32 46.10
C GLN A 134 -18.74 16.75 47.01
N ASP A 135 -19.04 15.71 47.79
CA ASP A 135 -18.09 15.13 48.74
C ASP A 135 -16.91 14.43 48.05
N ALA A 136 -17.13 13.83 46.87
CA ALA A 136 -16.08 13.19 46.09
C ALA A 136 -15.15 14.21 45.41
N MET A 137 -15.70 15.38 45.05
CA MET A 137 -14.98 16.46 44.37
C MET A 137 -14.32 17.46 45.33
N ALA A 138 -14.69 17.44 46.62
CA ALA A 138 -14.17 18.34 47.64
C ALA A 138 -12.70 18.11 48.01
N ALA A 139 -12.15 16.92 47.71
CA ALA A 139 -10.77 16.55 48.00
C ALA A 139 -9.74 17.15 47.02
N ALA A 140 -10.19 17.70 45.88
CA ALA A 140 -9.31 18.24 44.84
C ALA A 140 -9.35 19.78 44.81
N GLU A 141 -8.19 20.42 44.97
CA GLU A 141 -8.08 21.89 45.05
C GLU A 141 -8.01 22.58 43.68
N SER A 142 -7.59 21.86 42.62
CA SER A 142 -7.42 22.40 41.27
C SER A 142 -8.42 21.80 40.26
N LEU A 143 -8.80 22.57 39.24
CA LEU A 143 -9.70 22.13 38.17
C LEU A 143 -9.20 20.86 37.45
N ASN A 144 -7.88 20.74 37.27
CA ASN A 144 -7.27 19.59 36.62
C ASN A 144 -7.33 18.33 37.48
N GLU A 145 -7.17 18.46 38.80
CA GLU A 145 -7.35 17.32 39.71
C GLU A 145 -8.81 16.90 39.83
N LYS A 146 -9.73 17.88 39.89
CA LYS A 146 -11.17 17.62 39.82
C LYS A 146 -11.56 16.87 38.55
N ALA A 147 -10.96 17.23 37.41
CA ALA A 147 -11.20 16.52 36.16
C ALA A 147 -10.63 15.10 36.15
N LYS A 148 -9.46 14.86 36.76
CA LYS A 148 -8.91 13.50 36.90
C LYS A 148 -9.82 12.62 37.76
N VAL A 149 -10.19 13.11 38.94
CA VAL A 149 -11.11 12.42 39.86
C VAL A 149 -12.48 12.21 39.20
N GLY A 150 -12.96 13.19 38.45
CA GLY A 150 -14.24 13.09 37.73
C GLY A 150 -14.24 12.05 36.61
N ILE A 151 -13.15 11.93 35.85
CA ILE A 151 -13.01 10.87 34.84
C ILE A 151 -12.97 9.50 35.51
N GLU A 152 -12.20 9.34 36.59
CA GLU A 152 -12.12 8.08 37.33
C GLU A 152 -13.49 7.68 37.94
N LEU A 153 -14.24 8.65 38.46
CA LEU A 153 -15.58 8.41 38.99
C LEU A 153 -16.55 7.94 37.89
N LEU A 154 -16.56 8.63 36.75
CA LEU A 154 -17.43 8.26 35.62
C LEU A 154 -17.04 6.90 35.01
N ASP A 155 -15.74 6.59 34.95
CA ASP A 155 -15.25 5.30 34.49
C ASP A 155 -15.65 4.17 35.45
N GLN A 156 -15.57 4.40 36.77
CA GLN A 156 -16.04 3.44 37.76
C GLN A 156 -17.55 3.19 37.65
N MET A 157 -18.35 4.25 37.48
CA MET A 157 -19.81 4.13 37.30
C MET A 157 -20.15 3.33 36.04
N LEU A 158 -19.36 3.49 34.98
CA LEU A 158 -19.52 2.75 33.73
C LEU A 158 -19.15 1.26 33.90
N GLN A 159 -18.07 0.98 34.60
CA GLN A 159 -17.64 -0.39 34.93
C GLN A 159 -18.66 -1.11 35.81
N ASP A 160 -19.20 -0.44 36.83
CA ASP A 160 -20.22 -1.01 37.72
C ASP A 160 -21.51 -1.36 36.95
N LEU A 161 -21.91 -0.53 35.99
CA LEU A 161 -23.00 -0.82 35.07
C LEU A 161 -22.70 -2.06 34.23
N GLU A 162 -21.52 -2.12 33.59
CA GLU A 162 -21.07 -3.24 32.76
C GLU A 162 -21.03 -4.56 33.53
N ASP A 163 -20.46 -4.57 34.71
CA ASP A 163 -20.40 -5.74 35.60
C ASP A 163 -21.79 -6.23 35.97
N GLN A 164 -22.74 -5.32 36.18
CA GLN A 164 -24.10 -5.69 36.54
C GLN A 164 -24.92 -6.18 35.34
N ALA A 165 -24.73 -5.62 34.15
CA ALA A 165 -25.29 -6.21 32.92
C ALA A 165 -24.70 -7.58 32.64
N ALA A 166 -23.40 -7.78 32.86
CA ALA A 166 -22.77 -9.09 32.76
C ALA A 166 -23.42 -10.07 33.74
N ARG A 167 -23.67 -9.65 35.00
CA ARG A 167 -24.38 -10.47 36.01
C ARG A 167 -25.85 -10.76 35.65
N PHE A 168 -26.56 -9.81 35.03
CA PHE A 168 -27.93 -10.02 34.53
C PHE A 168 -27.97 -10.96 33.31
N ARG A 169 -27.01 -10.83 32.39
CA ARG A 169 -26.84 -11.73 31.23
C ARG A 169 -26.48 -13.15 31.66
N ALA A 170 -25.63 -13.31 32.67
CA ALA A 170 -25.31 -14.59 33.29
C ALA A 170 -26.54 -15.29 33.89
N LYS A 171 -27.60 -14.54 34.27
CA LYS A 171 -28.88 -15.10 34.74
C LYS A 171 -29.92 -15.29 33.63
N GLY A 172 -29.83 -14.54 32.52
CA GLY A 172 -30.90 -14.46 31.51
C GLY A 172 -30.72 -15.32 30.26
N LEU A 173 -29.50 -15.67 29.85
CA LEU A 173 -29.27 -16.52 28.66
C LEU A 173 -27.84 -17.11 28.66
N ALA A 174 -27.50 -17.79 29.75
CA ALA A 174 -26.24 -18.52 29.86
C ALA A 174 -26.25 -19.76 28.96
N ASN A 175 -25.55 -19.67 27.83
CA ASN A 175 -24.64 -20.71 27.30
C ASN A 175 -24.31 -20.46 25.82
N THR A 176 -25.22 -19.94 25.02
CA THR A 176 -25.05 -19.87 23.55
C THR A 176 -24.46 -18.55 23.06
N ALA A 177 -24.88 -17.42 23.62
CA ALA A 177 -24.36 -16.11 23.21
C ALA A 177 -22.95 -15.84 23.75
N GLU A 178 -22.68 -16.26 24.98
CA GLU A 178 -21.39 -16.10 25.66
C GLU A 178 -20.29 -16.93 24.97
N THR A 179 -20.55 -18.19 24.60
CA THR A 179 -19.56 -18.99 23.84
C THR A 179 -19.29 -18.42 22.45
N ILE A 180 -20.30 -17.90 21.76
CA ILE A 180 -20.11 -17.30 20.42
C ILE A 180 -19.35 -15.98 20.51
N MET A 181 -19.65 -15.13 21.51
CA MET A 181 -18.95 -13.86 21.70
C MET A 181 -17.53 -14.06 22.24
N ASP A 182 -17.31 -15.00 23.17
CA ASP A 182 -15.96 -15.35 23.67
C ASP A 182 -15.10 -15.98 22.57
N GLU A 183 -15.68 -16.86 21.74
CA GLU A 183 -14.95 -17.40 20.59
C GLU A 183 -14.64 -16.30 19.56
N ALA A 184 -15.57 -15.37 19.32
CA ALA A 184 -15.33 -14.23 18.45
C ALA A 184 -14.25 -13.29 18.99
N HIS A 185 -14.30 -12.94 20.28
CA HIS A 185 -13.27 -12.13 20.95
C HIS A 185 -11.93 -12.85 20.95
N ARG A 186 -11.87 -14.14 21.27
CA ARG A 186 -10.62 -14.92 21.23
C ARG A 186 -10.03 -14.98 19.83
N VAL A 187 -10.85 -15.19 18.80
CA VAL A 187 -10.38 -15.20 17.40
C VAL A 187 -9.87 -13.82 16.98
N VAL A 188 -10.53 -12.74 17.42
CA VAL A 188 -10.08 -11.37 17.18
C VAL A 188 -8.78 -11.06 17.92
N ASP A 189 -8.69 -11.39 19.21
CA ASP A 189 -7.51 -11.18 20.06
C ASP A 189 -6.32 -12.00 19.58
N GLU A 190 -6.52 -13.27 19.23
CA GLU A 190 -5.47 -14.07 18.59
C GLU A 190 -5.06 -13.48 17.23
N GLY A 191 -6.01 -12.93 16.47
CA GLY A 191 -5.74 -12.22 15.22
C GLY A 191 -4.89 -10.98 15.43
N ILE A 192 -5.23 -10.15 16.42
CA ILE A 192 -4.50 -8.94 16.82
C ILE A 192 -3.11 -9.31 17.33
N GLU A 193 -2.98 -10.33 18.18
CA GLU A 193 -1.71 -10.76 18.73
C GLU A 193 -0.78 -11.31 17.63
N ARG A 194 -1.31 -12.10 16.69
CA ARG A 194 -0.55 -12.55 15.51
C ARG A 194 -0.11 -11.39 14.64
N ALA A 195 -0.97 -10.39 14.44
CA ALA A 195 -0.63 -9.18 13.67
C ALA A 195 0.45 -8.35 14.37
N LEU A 196 0.37 -8.19 15.70
CA LEU A 196 1.38 -7.51 16.51
C LEU A 196 2.73 -8.23 16.45
N ARG A 197 2.76 -9.55 16.65
CA ARG A 197 3.99 -10.36 16.54
C ARG A 197 4.58 -10.29 15.14
N ALA A 198 3.74 -10.30 14.10
CA ALA A 198 4.20 -10.15 12.72
C ALA A 198 4.78 -8.75 12.45
N ALA A 199 4.17 -7.69 13.00
CA ALA A 199 4.66 -6.32 12.89
C ALA A 199 6.00 -6.13 13.62
N GLU A 200 6.14 -6.63 14.85
CA GLU A 200 7.40 -6.58 15.61
C GLU A 200 8.51 -7.38 14.90
N SER A 201 8.18 -8.58 14.41
CA SER A 201 9.12 -9.37 13.60
C SER A 201 9.55 -8.64 12.33
N LEU A 202 8.64 -7.92 11.68
CA LEU A 202 8.95 -7.15 10.48
C LEU A 202 9.85 -5.94 10.79
N GLU A 203 9.59 -5.20 11.87
CA GLU A 203 10.42 -4.09 12.32
C GLU A 203 11.87 -4.55 12.59
N ASP A 204 12.02 -5.68 13.28
CA ASP A 204 13.31 -6.33 13.50
C ASP A 204 14.04 -6.68 12.20
N HIS A 205 13.33 -7.22 11.19
CA HIS A 205 13.91 -7.52 9.88
C HIS A 205 14.33 -6.25 9.13
N VAL A 206 13.52 -5.19 9.18
CA VAL A 206 13.83 -3.89 8.58
C VAL A 206 15.10 -3.31 9.21
N GLN A 207 15.21 -3.33 10.54
CA GLN A 207 16.37 -2.81 11.23
C GLN A 207 17.65 -3.59 10.92
N ARG A 208 17.56 -4.92 10.78
CA ARG A 208 18.69 -5.77 10.31
C ARG A 208 19.09 -5.45 8.87
N ALA A 209 18.12 -5.18 7.99
CA ALA A 209 18.40 -4.81 6.61
C ALA A 209 19.07 -3.42 6.52
N ILE A 210 18.64 -2.46 7.34
CA ILE A 210 19.28 -1.14 7.49
C ILE A 210 20.74 -1.29 7.91
N SER A 211 21.01 -2.07 8.97
CA SER A 211 22.39 -2.23 9.47
C SER A 211 23.29 -2.88 8.42
N ARG A 212 22.81 -3.92 7.72
CA ARG A 212 23.57 -4.54 6.62
C ARG A 212 23.80 -3.60 5.45
N ALA A 213 22.82 -2.78 5.09
CA ALA A 213 22.97 -1.80 4.02
C ALA A 213 24.02 -0.73 4.37
N ARG A 214 24.11 -0.33 5.64
CA ARG A 214 25.17 0.57 6.12
C ARG A 214 26.58 -0.04 6.04
N GLU A 215 26.70 -1.34 6.32
CA GLU A 215 28.00 -2.04 6.33
C GLU A 215 28.47 -2.45 4.94
N HIS A 216 27.58 -2.99 4.11
CA HIS A 216 27.91 -3.62 2.84
C HIS A 216 27.40 -2.86 1.60
N GLY A 217 26.58 -1.83 1.79
CA GLY A 217 25.95 -1.09 0.71
C GLY A 217 24.74 -1.83 0.11
N LEU A 218 24.93 -2.48 -1.03
CA LEU A 218 23.84 -3.18 -1.74
C LEU A 218 23.55 -4.53 -1.08
N LEU A 219 22.27 -4.84 -0.93
CA LEU A 219 21.79 -6.07 -0.30
C LEU A 219 21.58 -7.21 -1.32
N ARG A 220 21.62 -8.44 -0.80
CA ARG A 220 21.15 -9.64 -1.49
C ARG A 220 19.65 -9.84 -1.24
N TYR A 221 19.00 -10.61 -2.11
CA TYR A 221 17.57 -10.92 -1.99
C TYR A 221 17.20 -11.51 -0.62
N GLU A 222 18.04 -12.39 -0.08
CA GLU A 222 17.87 -13.04 1.20
C GLU A 222 17.96 -12.10 2.41
N ASP A 223 18.59 -10.93 2.24
CA ASP A 223 18.79 -9.94 3.29
C ASP A 223 17.62 -8.95 3.39
N LEU A 224 16.76 -8.90 2.37
CA LEU A 224 15.61 -7.99 2.34
C LEU A 224 14.52 -8.42 3.31
N PRO A 225 13.76 -7.49 3.92
CA PRO A 225 12.51 -7.82 4.58
C PRO A 225 11.47 -8.31 3.56
N VAL A 226 10.52 -9.14 4.01
CA VAL A 226 9.55 -9.81 3.14
C VAL A 226 8.80 -8.87 2.17
N PRO A 227 8.33 -7.67 2.56
CA PRO A 227 7.61 -6.78 1.64
C PRO A 227 8.44 -6.27 0.45
N TRP A 228 9.78 -6.28 0.54
CA TRP A 228 10.68 -5.85 -0.54
C TRP A 228 11.15 -7.00 -1.44
N ARG A 229 10.79 -8.25 -1.10
CA ARG A 229 11.16 -9.45 -1.87
C ARG A 229 10.22 -9.70 -3.04
N ILE A 230 10.35 -8.87 -4.09
CA ILE A 230 9.43 -8.90 -5.24
C ILE A 230 9.77 -10.00 -6.27
N ASN A 231 11.06 -10.17 -6.60
CA ASN A 231 11.49 -11.12 -7.64
C ASN A 231 12.65 -12.00 -7.14
N PRO A 232 12.43 -13.30 -6.86
CA PRO A 232 13.47 -14.19 -6.33
C PRO A 232 14.59 -14.51 -7.32
N HIS A 233 14.41 -14.22 -8.61
CA HIS A 233 15.42 -14.47 -9.63
C HIS A 233 16.49 -13.37 -9.71
N ILE A 234 16.21 -12.20 -9.12
CA ILE A 234 17.17 -11.11 -8.95
C ILE A 234 17.84 -11.30 -7.60
N THR A 235 19.13 -11.64 -7.58
CA THR A 235 19.77 -12.19 -6.38
C THR A 235 20.55 -11.16 -5.55
N LYS A 236 21.02 -10.08 -6.19
CA LYS A 236 21.81 -9.00 -5.57
C LYS A 236 21.51 -7.65 -6.21
N GLY A 237 22.08 -6.60 -5.61
CA GLY A 237 22.03 -5.24 -6.15
C GLY A 237 20.91 -4.37 -5.59
N TYR A 238 20.21 -4.85 -4.54
CA TYR A 238 19.11 -4.15 -3.92
C TYR A 238 19.57 -2.98 -3.07
N ARG A 239 18.84 -1.88 -3.16
CA ARG A 239 19.06 -0.69 -2.33
C ARG A 239 18.13 -0.74 -1.12
N PHE A 240 18.63 -0.26 0.02
CA PHE A 240 17.82 -0.08 1.22
C PHE A 240 18.28 1.18 1.95
N SER A 241 17.38 2.12 2.15
CA SER A 241 17.68 3.49 2.56
C SER A 241 16.71 3.98 3.63
N GLU A 242 17.25 4.56 4.70
CA GLU A 242 16.44 5.10 5.80
C GLU A 242 15.78 6.44 5.46
N THR A 243 16.42 7.23 4.59
CA THR A 243 15.94 8.58 4.27
C THR A 243 15.54 8.69 2.81
N LYS A 244 14.51 9.50 2.56
CA LYS A 244 14.05 9.82 1.19
C LYS A 244 15.16 10.41 0.33
N LEU A 245 16.03 11.25 0.94
CA LEU A 245 17.16 11.84 0.24
C LEU A 245 18.21 10.79 -0.16
N ALA A 246 18.44 9.77 0.67
CA ALA A 246 19.32 8.66 0.30
C ALA A 246 18.74 7.85 -0.88
N CYS A 247 17.41 7.66 -0.92
CA CYS A 247 16.72 7.03 -2.05
C CYS A 247 16.99 7.81 -3.36
N VAL A 248 16.81 9.13 -3.34
CA VAL A 248 17.07 10.00 -4.50
C VAL A 248 18.54 9.97 -4.92
N ARG A 249 19.49 10.08 -3.98
CA ARG A 249 20.92 9.99 -4.30
C ARG A 249 21.29 8.63 -4.91
N SER A 250 20.69 7.56 -4.42
CA SER A 250 20.95 6.20 -4.90
C SER A 250 20.48 5.95 -6.34
N ALA A 251 19.61 6.80 -6.89
CA ALA A 251 19.22 6.74 -8.30
C ALA A 251 20.41 6.98 -9.27
N PHE A 252 21.48 7.63 -8.79
CA PHE A 252 22.72 7.86 -9.52
C PHE A 252 23.80 6.80 -9.22
N SER A 253 23.47 5.79 -8.41
CA SER A 253 24.37 4.70 -8.05
C SER A 253 24.01 3.41 -8.80
N PHE A 254 25.02 2.58 -9.07
CA PHE A 254 24.81 1.29 -9.71
C PHE A 254 23.98 0.37 -8.80
N SER A 255 22.81 -0.06 -9.27
CA SER A 255 21.87 -0.92 -8.54
C SER A 255 20.98 -1.68 -9.51
N ASN A 256 20.23 -2.66 -9.00
CA ASN A 256 19.25 -3.41 -9.80
C ASN A 256 18.10 -2.55 -10.35
N GLU A 257 17.91 -1.35 -9.81
CA GLU A 257 16.89 -0.40 -10.23
C GLU A 257 17.42 0.69 -11.18
N LEU A 258 18.73 0.74 -11.43
CA LEU A 258 19.37 1.78 -12.25
C LEU A 258 18.72 1.88 -13.63
N VAL A 259 18.59 0.75 -14.33
CA VAL A 259 18.02 0.74 -15.68
C VAL A 259 16.54 1.16 -15.64
N ASN A 260 15.76 0.69 -14.66
CA ASN A 260 14.35 1.06 -14.52
C ASN A 260 14.16 2.57 -14.34
N ILE A 261 14.98 3.20 -13.49
CA ILE A 261 14.92 4.65 -13.25
C ILE A 261 15.32 5.42 -14.53
N TRP A 262 16.45 5.07 -15.12
CA TRP A 262 17.02 5.85 -16.22
C TRP A 262 16.32 5.61 -17.56
N SER A 263 15.75 4.43 -17.81
CA SER A 263 14.96 4.18 -19.02
C SER A 263 13.76 5.11 -19.11
N HIS A 264 13.03 5.31 -18.00
CA HIS A 264 11.88 6.21 -17.98
C HIS A 264 12.26 7.68 -17.81
N THR A 265 13.38 7.99 -17.17
CA THR A 265 13.94 9.36 -17.15
C THR A 265 14.32 9.82 -18.56
N ILE A 266 15.03 8.98 -19.31
CA ILE A 266 15.37 9.25 -20.72
C ILE A 266 14.08 9.31 -21.55
N GLY A 267 13.17 8.36 -21.33
CA GLY A 267 11.84 8.36 -21.96
C GLY A 267 11.10 9.68 -21.76
N LEU A 268 11.12 10.23 -20.55
CA LEU A 268 10.47 11.51 -20.23
C LEU A 268 11.07 12.65 -21.05
N VAL A 269 12.40 12.73 -21.12
CA VAL A 269 13.08 13.75 -21.95
C VAL A 269 12.70 13.61 -23.42
N LEU A 270 12.64 12.37 -23.93
CA LEU A 270 12.23 12.11 -25.32
C LEU A 270 10.77 12.51 -25.57
N VAL A 271 9.84 12.13 -24.70
CA VAL A 271 8.42 12.49 -24.83
C VAL A 271 8.22 14.01 -24.72
N LEU A 272 8.95 14.70 -23.83
CA LEU A 272 8.93 16.16 -23.74
C LEU A 272 9.46 16.81 -25.02
N ALA A 273 10.57 16.30 -25.58
CA ALA A 273 11.08 16.79 -26.87
C ALA A 273 10.05 16.58 -27.99
N ILE A 274 9.34 15.45 -27.99
CA ILE A 274 8.26 15.22 -28.96
C ILE A 274 7.11 16.20 -28.73
N ALA A 275 6.63 16.36 -27.51
CA ALA A 275 5.48 17.21 -27.18
C ALA A 275 5.74 18.70 -27.51
N PHE A 276 6.93 19.21 -27.23
CA PHE A 276 7.25 20.64 -27.34
C PHE A 276 8.01 21.03 -28.61
N TYR A 277 8.64 20.09 -29.31
CA TYR A 277 9.40 20.39 -30.53
C TYR A 277 8.89 19.63 -31.75
N PHE A 278 8.87 18.29 -31.74
CA PHE A 278 8.51 17.52 -32.93
C PHE A 278 7.02 17.57 -33.28
N TYR A 279 6.14 17.57 -32.29
CA TYR A 279 4.70 17.66 -32.52
C TYR A 279 4.28 19.03 -33.08
N PRO A 280 4.70 20.18 -32.50
CA PRO A 280 4.37 21.49 -33.07
C PRO A 280 4.97 21.76 -34.45
N THR A 281 6.08 21.10 -34.80
CA THR A 281 6.70 21.20 -36.13
C THR A 281 6.13 20.23 -37.17
N SER A 282 5.22 19.34 -36.77
CA SER A 282 4.58 18.38 -37.66
C SER A 282 3.58 19.05 -38.61
N ALA A 283 3.39 18.48 -39.81
CA ALA A 283 2.40 18.96 -40.76
C ALA A 283 0.97 18.93 -40.19
N ASN A 284 0.65 17.90 -39.41
CA ASN A 284 -0.65 17.76 -38.75
C ASN A 284 -0.95 18.92 -37.81
N PHE A 285 0.04 19.42 -37.06
CA PHE A 285 -0.17 20.51 -36.12
C PHE A 285 -0.67 21.80 -36.80
N SER A 286 -0.24 22.06 -38.03
CA SER A 286 -0.72 23.21 -38.80
C SER A 286 -2.18 23.11 -39.25
N LEU A 287 -2.72 21.89 -39.32
CA LEU A 287 -4.11 21.59 -39.68
C LEU A 287 -5.01 21.42 -38.45
N SER A 288 -4.41 21.13 -37.30
CA SER A 288 -5.11 20.88 -36.04
C SER A 288 -5.87 22.10 -35.52
N SER A 289 -7.13 21.89 -35.14
CA SER A 289 -7.87 22.83 -34.32
C SER A 289 -7.36 22.87 -32.88
N LYS A 290 -7.85 23.83 -32.09
CA LYS A 290 -7.55 23.90 -30.65
C LYS A 290 -7.99 22.64 -29.90
N ALA A 291 -9.07 22.00 -30.33
CA ALA A 291 -9.54 20.75 -29.73
C ALA A 291 -8.61 19.57 -30.06
N ASP A 292 -8.14 19.48 -31.30
CA ASP A 292 -7.17 18.45 -31.73
C ASP A 292 -5.87 18.56 -30.92
N ILE A 293 -5.36 19.79 -30.77
CA ILE A 293 -4.18 20.07 -29.95
C ILE A 293 -4.41 19.70 -28.49
N PHE A 294 -5.59 20.00 -27.94
CA PHE A 294 -5.93 19.66 -26.56
C PHE A 294 -5.93 18.14 -26.34
N ILE A 295 -6.53 17.36 -27.24
CA ILE A 295 -6.55 15.89 -27.12
C ILE A 295 -5.14 15.31 -27.18
N ALA A 296 -4.31 15.77 -28.13
CA ALA A 296 -2.91 15.35 -28.18
C ALA A 296 -2.14 15.76 -26.91
N ALA A 297 -2.41 16.95 -26.35
CA ALA A 297 -1.80 17.42 -25.11
C ALA A 297 -2.19 16.55 -23.90
N VAL A 298 -3.44 16.07 -23.84
CA VAL A 298 -3.88 15.12 -22.80
C VAL A 298 -3.08 13.81 -22.88
N PHE A 299 -2.85 13.27 -24.09
CA PHE A 299 -1.99 12.10 -24.28
C PHE A 299 -0.55 12.36 -23.81
N PHE A 300 0.08 13.46 -24.24
CA PHE A 300 1.45 13.77 -23.84
C PHE A 300 1.58 14.01 -22.33
N PHE A 301 0.60 14.68 -21.72
CA PHE A 301 0.56 14.87 -20.28
C PHE A 301 0.47 13.53 -19.55
N ALA A 302 -0.44 12.64 -19.96
CA ALA A 302 -0.59 11.31 -19.36
C ALA A 302 0.67 10.44 -19.56
N ALA A 303 1.32 10.51 -20.73
CA ALA A 303 2.57 9.83 -21.00
C ALA A 303 3.72 10.34 -20.11
N CYS A 304 3.90 11.66 -19.99
CA CYS A 304 4.90 12.23 -19.10
C CYS A 304 4.62 11.87 -17.64
N GLN A 305 3.36 11.96 -17.21
CA GLN A 305 2.93 11.64 -15.85
C GLN A 305 3.19 10.16 -15.52
N CYS A 306 2.89 9.24 -16.44
CA CYS A 306 3.21 7.82 -16.28
C CYS A 306 4.71 7.59 -16.05
N LEU A 307 5.57 8.20 -16.88
CA LEU A 307 7.02 8.05 -16.76
C LEU A 307 7.55 8.66 -15.46
N VAL A 308 7.04 9.83 -15.05
CA VAL A 308 7.40 10.48 -13.77
C VAL A 308 6.98 9.62 -12.59
N CYS A 309 5.76 9.10 -12.58
CA CYS A 309 5.26 8.23 -11.52
C CYS A 309 6.11 6.96 -11.38
N SER A 310 6.52 6.36 -12.50
CA SER A 310 7.39 5.19 -12.49
C SER A 310 8.79 5.51 -11.98
N VAL A 311 9.38 6.65 -12.39
CA VAL A 311 10.67 7.12 -11.87
C VAL A 311 10.60 7.36 -10.35
N ILE A 312 9.52 7.97 -9.86
CA ILE A 312 9.31 8.19 -8.42
C ILE A 312 9.24 6.84 -7.69
N TRP A 313 8.42 5.90 -8.19
CA TRP A 313 8.30 4.57 -7.60
C TRP A 313 9.64 3.86 -7.52
N HIS A 314 10.34 3.72 -8.65
CA HIS A 314 11.63 3.03 -8.70
C HIS A 314 12.73 3.77 -7.94
N THR A 315 12.64 5.09 -7.75
CA THR A 315 13.57 5.81 -6.88
C THR A 315 13.29 5.51 -5.41
N MET A 316 12.02 5.53 -5.02
CA MET A 316 11.57 5.46 -3.64
C MET A 316 11.35 4.03 -3.10
N ASN A 317 11.32 3.00 -3.95
CA ASN A 317 11.11 1.62 -3.53
C ASN A 317 12.19 1.05 -2.60
N SER A 318 13.30 1.78 -2.43
CA SER A 318 14.37 1.46 -1.48
C SER A 318 14.16 2.04 -0.08
N VAL A 319 13.11 2.83 0.15
CA VAL A 319 12.83 3.42 1.47
C VAL A 319 12.50 2.33 2.48
N ALA A 320 13.10 2.39 3.66
CA ALA A 320 12.87 1.46 4.77
C ALA A 320 11.58 1.79 5.54
N ASP A 321 10.47 2.00 4.82
CA ASP A 321 9.15 2.34 5.38
C ASP A 321 8.06 1.60 4.59
N VAL A 322 7.32 0.72 5.28
CA VAL A 322 6.29 -0.14 4.70
C VAL A 322 5.07 0.66 4.20
N CYS A 323 4.70 1.72 4.91
CA CYS A 323 3.58 2.56 4.52
C CYS A 323 3.93 3.32 3.24
N LEU A 324 5.12 3.91 3.18
CA LEU A 324 5.57 4.67 2.02
C LEU A 324 5.73 3.80 0.77
N ILE A 325 6.27 2.58 0.88
CA ILE A 325 6.40 1.70 -0.30
C ILE A 325 5.03 1.34 -0.88
N SER A 326 4.02 1.04 -0.05
CA SER A 326 2.67 0.76 -0.56
C SER A 326 2.05 1.97 -1.28
N MET A 327 2.25 3.17 -0.74
CA MET A 327 1.74 4.41 -1.35
C MET A 327 2.43 4.71 -2.69
N PHE A 328 3.76 4.59 -2.78
CA PHE A 328 4.47 4.84 -4.03
C PHE A 328 4.15 3.79 -5.10
N ALA A 329 3.82 2.55 -4.73
CA ALA A 329 3.33 1.56 -5.68
C ALA A 329 2.00 2.00 -6.32
N CYS A 330 1.08 2.58 -5.53
CA CYS A 330 -0.19 3.11 -6.05
C CYS A 330 0.02 4.30 -7.00
N VAL A 331 1.06 5.12 -6.78
CA VAL A 331 1.43 6.22 -7.69
C VAL A 331 1.78 5.70 -9.09
N ASP A 332 2.53 4.59 -9.19
CA ASP A 332 2.89 3.99 -10.48
C ASP A 332 1.65 3.42 -11.22
N TYR A 333 0.80 2.69 -10.51
CA TYR A 333 -0.46 2.17 -11.07
C TYR A 333 -1.40 3.27 -11.57
N THR A 334 -1.41 4.41 -10.89
CA THR A 334 -2.15 5.60 -11.31
C THR A 334 -1.65 6.11 -12.67
N GLY A 335 -0.33 6.16 -12.86
CA GLY A 335 0.30 6.57 -14.12
C GLY A 335 -0.06 5.67 -15.31
N ILE A 336 0.03 4.36 -15.12
CA ILE A 336 -0.33 3.40 -16.17
C ILE A 336 -1.82 3.55 -16.55
N SER A 337 -2.70 3.71 -15.56
CA SER A 337 -4.15 3.83 -15.77
C SER A 337 -4.51 5.06 -16.61
N LEU A 338 -3.93 6.23 -16.29
CA LEU A 338 -4.18 7.47 -17.03
C LEU A 338 -3.60 7.43 -18.44
N LEU A 339 -2.42 6.83 -18.63
CA LEU A 339 -1.82 6.67 -19.96
C LEU A 339 -2.70 5.80 -20.87
N ILE A 340 -3.23 4.68 -20.36
CA ILE A 340 -4.14 3.81 -21.12
C ILE A 340 -5.40 4.59 -21.50
N ALA A 341 -6.04 5.26 -20.54
CA ALA A 341 -7.25 6.03 -20.80
C ALA A 341 -7.03 7.13 -21.85
N ALA A 342 -5.96 7.93 -21.74
CA ALA A 342 -5.65 8.99 -22.70
C ALA A 342 -5.34 8.45 -24.11
N SER A 343 -4.68 7.29 -24.20
CA SER A 343 -4.39 6.62 -25.47
C SER A 343 -5.67 6.14 -26.18
N ILE A 344 -6.59 5.55 -25.41
CA ILE A 344 -7.91 5.13 -25.91
C ILE A 344 -8.73 6.35 -26.34
N MET A 345 -8.80 7.39 -25.50
CA MET A 345 -9.55 8.62 -25.80
C MET A 345 -9.06 9.31 -27.08
N THR A 346 -7.75 9.33 -27.34
CA THR A 346 -7.18 9.90 -28.57
C THR A 346 -7.61 9.11 -29.81
N THR A 347 -7.67 7.78 -29.68
CA THR A 347 -8.14 6.88 -30.74
C THR A 347 -9.65 7.07 -30.98
N GLU A 348 -10.46 7.12 -29.93
CA GLU A 348 -11.91 7.34 -30.01
C GLU A 348 -12.25 8.70 -30.63
N TYR A 349 -11.53 9.74 -30.24
CA TYR A 349 -11.71 11.11 -30.73
C TYR A 349 -11.56 11.19 -32.26
N THR A 350 -10.53 10.54 -32.79
CA THR A 350 -10.20 10.52 -34.22
C THR A 350 -11.04 9.51 -35.00
N ALA A 351 -11.38 8.37 -34.40
CA ALA A 351 -12.24 7.35 -35.00
C ALA A 351 -13.66 7.87 -35.28
N PHE A 352 -14.22 8.63 -34.34
CA PHE A 352 -15.54 9.26 -34.43
C PHE A 352 -15.46 10.76 -34.69
N TYR A 353 -14.44 11.23 -35.42
CA TYR A 353 -14.20 12.66 -35.64
C TYR A 353 -15.44 13.42 -36.18
N CYS A 354 -16.17 12.77 -37.09
CA CYS A 354 -17.39 13.27 -37.71
C CYS A 354 -18.69 12.85 -37.00
N GLU A 355 -18.62 12.03 -35.96
CA GLU A 355 -19.79 11.46 -35.25
C GLU A 355 -19.80 11.93 -33.79
N PRO A 356 -20.24 13.17 -33.50
CA PRO A 356 -20.06 13.79 -32.19
C PRO A 356 -20.75 13.03 -31.05
N VAL A 357 -21.89 12.39 -31.31
CA VAL A 357 -22.63 11.64 -30.28
C VAL A 357 -21.83 10.43 -29.81
N SER A 358 -21.45 9.53 -30.72
CA SER A 358 -20.63 8.36 -30.39
C SER A 358 -19.28 8.74 -29.81
N ARG A 359 -18.64 9.77 -30.38
CA ARG A 359 -17.37 10.31 -29.86
C ARG A 359 -17.46 10.66 -28.38
N TRP A 360 -18.45 11.49 -27.99
CA TRP A 360 -18.59 11.92 -26.61
C TRP A 360 -19.00 10.79 -25.67
N VAL A 361 -19.87 9.88 -26.10
CA VAL A 361 -20.28 8.72 -25.28
C VAL A 361 -19.07 7.87 -24.90
N TYR A 362 -18.23 7.50 -25.88
CA TYR A 362 -17.05 6.68 -25.61
C TYR A 362 -15.99 7.44 -24.83
N MET A 363 -15.66 8.67 -25.21
CA MET A 363 -14.64 9.46 -24.51
C MET A 363 -15.01 9.75 -23.05
N VAL A 364 -16.27 10.07 -22.76
CA VAL A 364 -16.73 10.28 -21.37
C VAL A 364 -16.67 8.98 -20.59
N THR A 365 -17.08 7.87 -21.18
CA THR A 365 -16.99 6.54 -20.54
C THR A 365 -15.54 6.20 -20.20
N THR A 366 -14.62 6.36 -21.16
CA THR A 366 -13.20 6.13 -20.98
C THR A 366 -12.59 7.09 -19.95
N ALA A 367 -12.98 8.36 -19.93
CA ALA A 367 -12.52 9.33 -18.94
C ALA A 367 -12.99 8.96 -17.51
N LEU A 368 -14.26 8.57 -17.33
CA LEU A 368 -14.80 8.15 -16.04
C LEU A 368 -14.10 6.88 -15.52
N LEU A 369 -13.87 5.90 -16.39
CA LEU A 369 -13.11 4.71 -16.03
C LEU A 369 -11.64 5.05 -15.75
N GLY A 370 -11.03 5.97 -16.50
CA GLY A 370 -9.69 6.49 -16.21
C GLY A 370 -9.60 7.09 -14.81
N ILE A 371 -10.55 7.95 -14.43
CA ILE A 371 -10.67 8.53 -13.08
C ILE A 371 -10.87 7.44 -12.03
N GLY A 372 -11.73 6.45 -12.30
CA GLY A 372 -11.88 5.28 -11.43
C GLY A 372 -10.56 4.54 -11.21
N GLY A 373 -9.76 4.38 -12.27
CA GLY A 373 -8.44 3.74 -12.21
C GLY A 373 -7.41 4.55 -11.42
N VAL A 374 -7.62 5.86 -11.27
CA VAL A 374 -6.84 6.71 -10.37
C VAL A 374 -7.30 6.57 -8.93
N ILE A 375 -8.61 6.62 -8.65
CA ILE A 375 -9.13 6.71 -7.28
C ILE A 375 -9.09 5.35 -6.58
N LEU A 376 -9.52 4.29 -7.26
CA LEU A 376 -9.73 2.98 -6.63
C LEU A 376 -8.46 2.39 -6.02
N PRO A 377 -7.28 2.42 -6.66
CA PRO A 377 -6.04 1.88 -6.06
C PRO A 377 -5.61 2.58 -4.76
N TRP A 378 -6.09 3.80 -4.50
CA TRP A 378 -5.78 4.54 -3.27
C TRP A 378 -6.73 4.20 -2.12
N HIS A 379 -7.84 3.53 -2.39
CA HIS A 379 -8.77 3.13 -1.35
C HIS A 379 -8.22 1.89 -0.61
N PRO A 380 -7.98 1.95 0.72
CA PRO A 380 -7.33 0.86 1.47
C PRO A 380 -8.01 -0.50 1.30
N ARG A 381 -9.36 -0.52 1.26
CA ARG A 381 -10.14 -1.75 1.03
C ARG A 381 -9.93 -2.33 -0.37
N PHE A 382 -9.76 -1.49 -1.39
CA PHE A 382 -9.60 -1.96 -2.77
C PHE A 382 -8.17 -2.40 -3.06
N ASN A 383 -7.18 -1.79 -2.38
CA ASN A 383 -5.78 -2.20 -2.45
C ASN A 383 -5.48 -3.47 -1.61
N GLY A 384 -6.40 -3.88 -0.72
CA GLY A 384 -6.29 -5.12 0.04
C GLY A 384 -6.16 -6.36 -0.84
N GLN A 385 -5.47 -7.39 -0.33
CA GLN A 385 -5.30 -8.67 -1.03
C GLN A 385 -6.64 -9.38 -1.29
N ASP A 386 -7.62 -9.17 -0.41
CA ASP A 386 -8.99 -9.67 -0.47
C ASP A 386 -9.79 -9.14 -1.68
N MET A 387 -9.48 -7.92 -2.14
CA MET A 387 -10.14 -7.29 -3.29
C MET A 387 -9.35 -7.39 -4.60
N ALA A 388 -8.33 -8.27 -4.66
CA ALA A 388 -7.52 -8.45 -5.87
C ALA A 388 -8.36 -8.80 -7.11
N TRP A 389 -9.41 -9.60 -6.95
CA TRP A 389 -10.33 -9.95 -8.05
C TRP A 389 -11.10 -8.73 -8.58
N ALA A 390 -11.51 -7.81 -7.70
CA ALA A 390 -12.23 -6.59 -8.08
C ALA A 390 -11.32 -5.64 -8.87
N ARG A 391 -10.03 -5.55 -8.51
CA ARG A 391 -9.03 -4.81 -9.30
C ARG A 391 -8.88 -5.38 -10.70
N VAL A 392 -8.70 -6.69 -10.81
CA VAL A 392 -8.58 -7.37 -12.11
C VAL A 392 -9.84 -7.14 -12.94
N ALA A 393 -11.03 -7.33 -12.36
CA ALA A 393 -12.30 -7.12 -13.04
C ALA A 393 -12.44 -5.69 -13.56
N PHE A 394 -12.06 -4.69 -12.77
CA PHE A 394 -12.07 -3.28 -13.16
C PHE A 394 -11.17 -3.00 -14.38
N PHE A 395 -9.91 -3.46 -14.35
CA PHE A 395 -8.98 -3.25 -15.47
C PHE A 395 -9.39 -4.01 -16.73
N VAL A 396 -9.97 -5.21 -16.57
CA VAL A 396 -10.54 -5.97 -17.69
C VAL A 396 -11.75 -5.23 -18.29
N ALA A 397 -12.62 -4.66 -17.47
CA ALA A 397 -13.75 -3.86 -17.94
C ALA A 397 -13.27 -2.61 -18.69
N LEU A 398 -12.26 -1.90 -18.17
CA LEU A 398 -11.61 -0.77 -18.85
C LEU A 398 -10.98 -1.17 -20.20
N ALA A 399 -10.38 -2.35 -20.30
CA ALA A 399 -9.88 -2.85 -21.57
C ALA A 399 -11.02 -3.22 -22.53
N ALA A 400 -12.10 -3.82 -22.01
CA ALA A 400 -13.28 -4.22 -22.78
C ALA A 400 -13.97 -3.01 -23.44
N THR A 401 -14.01 -1.84 -22.77
CA THR A 401 -14.59 -0.63 -23.34
C THR A 401 -13.87 -0.16 -24.60
N GLY A 402 -12.57 -0.40 -24.73
CA GLY A 402 -11.81 -0.09 -25.95
C GLY A 402 -12.24 -0.90 -27.18
N PHE A 403 -12.89 -2.06 -27.00
CA PHE A 403 -13.41 -2.88 -28.09
C PHE A 403 -14.80 -2.44 -28.57
N LEU A 404 -15.56 -1.70 -27.75
CA LEU A 404 -16.91 -1.25 -28.11
C LEU A 404 -16.92 -0.27 -29.30
N PRO A 405 -16.05 0.75 -29.36
CA PRO A 405 -15.82 1.56 -30.55
C PRO A 405 -15.56 0.73 -31.82
N ILE A 406 -14.67 -0.26 -31.72
CA ILE A 406 -14.29 -1.12 -32.84
C ILE A 406 -15.51 -1.89 -33.35
N LEU A 407 -16.32 -2.42 -32.43
CA LEU A 407 -17.55 -3.13 -32.76
C LEU A 407 -18.55 -2.22 -33.49
N GLN A 408 -18.83 -1.01 -32.97
CA GLN A 408 -19.73 -0.08 -33.64
C GLN A 408 -19.23 0.27 -35.05
N LEU A 409 -17.94 0.55 -35.20
CA LEU A 409 -17.34 0.87 -36.50
C LEU A 409 -17.42 -0.33 -37.47
N SER A 410 -17.23 -1.55 -36.98
CA SER A 410 -17.31 -2.78 -37.79
C SER A 410 -18.73 -3.09 -38.27
N LEU A 411 -19.75 -2.64 -37.53
CA LEU A 411 -21.16 -2.78 -37.92
C LEU A 411 -21.63 -1.68 -38.88
N THR A 412 -20.98 -0.52 -38.86
CA THR A 412 -21.40 0.68 -39.63
C THR A 412 -20.54 0.95 -40.87
N ARG A 413 -19.33 0.39 -40.93
CA ARG A 413 -18.36 0.61 -42.01
C ARG A 413 -17.87 -0.72 -42.58
N SER A 414 -17.22 -0.65 -43.74
CA SER A 414 -16.60 -1.84 -44.33
C SER A 414 -15.46 -2.37 -43.43
N PRO A 415 -15.28 -3.70 -43.32
CA PRO A 415 -14.18 -4.28 -42.54
C PRO A 415 -12.80 -3.78 -42.97
N ALA A 416 -12.61 -3.51 -44.27
CA ALA A 416 -11.37 -2.96 -44.81
C ALA A 416 -11.06 -1.57 -44.24
N THR A 417 -12.06 -0.69 -44.18
CA THR A 417 -11.91 0.67 -43.62
C THR A 417 -11.55 0.63 -42.13
N VAL A 418 -12.19 -0.26 -41.36
CA VAL A 418 -11.89 -0.40 -39.92
C VAL A 418 -10.49 -0.97 -39.72
N PHE A 419 -10.11 -1.99 -40.49
CA PHE A 419 -8.77 -2.57 -40.42
C PHE A 419 -7.68 -1.56 -40.79
N GLU A 420 -7.87 -0.79 -41.87
CA GLU A 420 -6.95 0.28 -42.28
C GLU A 420 -6.80 1.33 -41.18
N PHE A 421 -7.90 1.76 -40.57
CA PHE A 421 -7.87 2.74 -39.48
C PHE A 421 -7.12 2.24 -38.24
N TYR A 422 -7.30 0.99 -37.81
CA TYR A 422 -6.67 0.45 -36.59
C TYR A 422 -5.28 -0.18 -36.81
N THR A 423 -4.84 -0.38 -38.05
CA THR A 423 -3.50 -0.93 -38.34
C THR A 423 -2.34 -0.14 -37.70
N PRO A 424 -2.34 1.22 -37.69
CA PRO A 424 -1.23 2.00 -37.16
C PRO A 424 -0.95 1.75 -35.67
N ILE A 425 -2.00 1.58 -34.84
CA ILE A 425 -1.86 1.32 -33.40
C ILE A 425 -1.40 -0.12 -33.11
N GLY A 426 -1.47 -1.03 -34.09
CA GLY A 426 -1.06 -2.43 -33.93
C GLY A 426 0.39 -2.58 -33.44
N LYS A 427 1.32 -1.72 -33.89
CA LYS A 427 2.72 -1.71 -33.40
C LYS A 427 2.79 -1.39 -31.91
N SER A 428 2.02 -0.40 -31.46
CA SER A 428 1.93 -0.01 -30.05
C SER A 428 1.36 -1.14 -29.21
N LEU A 429 0.26 -1.76 -29.65
CA LEU A 429 -0.38 -2.86 -28.90
C LEU A 429 0.54 -4.08 -28.81
N LEU A 430 1.23 -4.43 -29.91
CA LEU A 430 2.14 -5.56 -29.95
C LEU A 430 3.30 -5.38 -28.97
N VAL A 431 3.94 -4.21 -28.94
CA VAL A 431 5.08 -3.98 -28.02
C VAL A 431 4.63 -3.99 -26.55
N TYR A 432 3.48 -3.40 -26.23
CA TYR A 432 2.92 -3.49 -24.88
C TYR A 432 2.60 -4.93 -24.49
N PHE A 433 1.95 -5.69 -25.39
CA PHE A 433 1.59 -7.07 -25.13
C PHE A 433 2.82 -7.96 -24.91
N LEU A 434 3.81 -7.89 -25.80
CA LEU A 434 5.06 -8.65 -25.67
C LEU A 434 5.84 -8.24 -24.41
N GLY A 435 5.91 -6.95 -24.11
CA GLY A 435 6.52 -6.45 -22.88
C GLY A 435 5.82 -6.99 -21.62
N ALA A 436 4.48 -7.01 -21.61
CA ALA A 436 3.71 -7.52 -20.48
C ALA A 436 3.91 -9.03 -20.29
N LEU A 437 4.01 -9.81 -21.37
CA LEU A 437 4.35 -11.23 -21.32
C LEU A 437 5.75 -11.46 -20.74
N VAL A 438 6.74 -10.67 -21.17
CA VAL A 438 8.11 -10.71 -20.63
C VAL A 438 8.10 -10.38 -19.13
N TYR A 439 7.41 -9.30 -18.73
CA TYR A 439 7.26 -8.89 -17.33
C TYR A 439 6.58 -9.95 -16.45
N ALA A 440 5.51 -10.56 -16.94
CA ALA A 440 4.73 -11.56 -16.19
C ALA A 440 5.49 -12.89 -16.07
N SER A 441 6.19 -13.30 -17.13
CA SER A 441 6.96 -14.55 -17.16
C SER A 441 8.27 -14.49 -16.37
N LYS A 442 8.76 -13.27 -16.05
CA LYS A 442 10.05 -12.99 -15.39
C LYS A 442 11.24 -13.52 -16.21
N VAL A 443 11.12 -13.50 -17.53
CA VAL A 443 12.16 -13.91 -18.47
C VAL A 443 12.95 -12.67 -18.89
N PRO A 444 14.30 -12.73 -18.99
CA PRO A 444 15.16 -13.92 -18.95
C PRO A 444 15.71 -14.30 -17.57
N GLU A 445 15.52 -13.49 -16.52
CA GLU A 445 16.11 -13.74 -15.20
C GLU A 445 15.65 -15.07 -14.57
N ARG A 446 14.44 -15.53 -14.89
CA ARG A 446 13.94 -16.84 -14.49
C ARG A 446 14.76 -18.00 -15.06
N TRP A 447 15.27 -17.86 -16.28
CA TRP A 447 16.10 -18.90 -16.92
C TRP A 447 17.52 -18.91 -16.38
N CYS A 448 18.04 -17.74 -16.00
CA CYS A 448 19.39 -17.60 -15.45
C CYS A 448 19.40 -16.63 -14.26
N PRO A 449 18.99 -17.12 -13.07
CA PRO A 449 18.97 -16.30 -11.85
C PRO A 449 20.34 -15.71 -11.55
N GLY A 450 20.40 -14.44 -11.17
CA GLY A 450 21.66 -13.74 -10.87
C GLY A 450 22.37 -13.11 -12.08
N MET A 451 22.10 -13.58 -13.30
CA MET A 451 22.79 -13.06 -14.50
C MET A 451 22.23 -11.70 -14.94
N PHE A 452 20.94 -11.46 -14.72
CA PHE A 452 20.22 -10.27 -15.15
C PHE A 452 19.89 -9.34 -13.96
N ASP A 453 20.71 -9.38 -12.90
CA ASP A 453 20.45 -8.63 -11.67
C ASP A 453 20.46 -7.11 -11.85
N TYR A 454 21.19 -6.59 -12.85
CA TYR A 454 21.36 -5.15 -13.07
C TYR A 454 20.81 -4.65 -14.40
N VAL A 455 20.89 -5.45 -15.46
CA VAL A 455 20.56 -5.06 -16.83
C VAL A 455 19.91 -6.24 -17.55
N GLY A 456 18.90 -5.96 -18.37
CA GLY A 456 18.26 -6.93 -19.25
C GLY A 456 17.27 -7.86 -18.56
N GLY A 457 16.93 -7.61 -17.28
CA GLY A 457 15.85 -8.30 -16.59
C GLY A 457 14.48 -7.94 -17.17
N SER A 458 13.48 -8.78 -16.93
CA SER A 458 12.12 -8.61 -17.45
C SER A 458 11.52 -7.23 -17.17
N HIS A 459 11.80 -6.66 -15.99
CA HIS A 459 11.32 -5.32 -15.61
C HIS A 459 12.00 -4.22 -16.42
N ASN A 460 13.30 -4.35 -16.69
CA ASN A 460 13.99 -3.40 -17.56
C ASN A 460 13.38 -3.45 -18.97
N LEU A 461 13.15 -4.65 -19.50
CA LEU A 461 12.56 -4.83 -20.82
C LEU A 461 11.12 -4.30 -20.89
N TRP A 462 10.34 -4.48 -19.83
CA TRP A 462 9.01 -3.88 -19.68
C TRP A 462 9.06 -2.36 -19.78
N HIS A 463 9.99 -1.73 -19.07
CA HIS A 463 10.18 -0.28 -19.11
C HIS A 463 10.47 0.24 -20.53
N ILE A 464 11.35 -0.45 -21.25
CA ILE A 464 11.66 -0.14 -22.65
C ILE A 464 10.43 -0.36 -23.55
N ALA A 465 9.67 -1.42 -23.32
CA ALA A 465 8.44 -1.71 -24.07
C ALA A 465 7.37 -0.62 -23.85
N VAL A 466 7.23 -0.10 -22.62
CA VAL A 466 6.32 1.02 -22.32
C VAL A 466 6.71 2.27 -23.10
N LEU A 467 8.00 2.65 -23.10
CA LEU A 467 8.47 3.77 -23.90
C LEU A 467 8.24 3.53 -25.40
N GLY A 468 8.57 2.34 -25.91
CA GLY A 468 8.29 1.97 -27.30
C GLY A 468 6.81 2.05 -27.64
N GLY A 469 5.93 1.64 -26.72
CA GLY A 469 4.48 1.74 -26.84
C GLY A 469 4.02 3.19 -26.96
N ILE A 470 4.51 4.10 -26.10
CA ILE A 470 4.23 5.54 -26.18
C ILE A 470 4.67 6.11 -27.53
N LEU A 471 5.88 5.78 -28.00
CA LEU A 471 6.41 6.29 -29.26
C LEU A 471 5.62 5.76 -30.46
N PHE A 472 5.28 4.46 -30.49
CA PHE A 472 4.45 3.92 -31.56
C PHE A 472 3.01 4.44 -31.51
N HIS A 473 2.46 4.68 -30.32
CA HIS A 473 1.15 5.32 -30.19
C HIS A 473 1.19 6.75 -30.72
N TYR A 474 2.25 7.52 -30.46
CA TYR A 474 2.43 8.84 -31.06
C TYR A 474 2.47 8.77 -32.59
N THR A 475 3.18 7.80 -33.17
CA THR A 475 3.18 7.63 -34.64
C THR A 475 1.79 7.26 -35.18
N ALA A 476 1.05 6.39 -34.48
CA ALA A 476 -0.32 6.05 -34.84
C ALA A 476 -1.25 7.27 -34.72
N MET A 477 -1.08 8.09 -33.68
CA MET A 477 -1.83 9.32 -33.47
C MET A 477 -1.64 10.31 -34.64
N GLN A 478 -0.43 10.44 -35.18
CA GLN A 478 -0.20 11.26 -36.39
C GLN A 478 -1.01 10.75 -37.59
N GLU A 479 -1.07 9.43 -37.79
CA GLU A 479 -1.86 8.82 -38.87
C GLU A 479 -3.36 8.98 -38.62
N PHE A 480 -3.81 8.83 -37.37
CA PHE A 480 -5.20 9.04 -36.98
C PHE A 480 -5.69 10.47 -37.24
N PHE A 481 -4.90 11.48 -36.85
CA PHE A 481 -5.23 12.88 -37.13
C PHE A 481 -5.21 13.16 -38.63
N SER A 482 -4.22 12.65 -39.37
CA SER A 482 -4.18 12.80 -40.83
C SER A 482 -5.43 12.20 -41.50
N HIS A 483 -5.86 11.02 -41.07
CA HIS A 483 -7.10 10.39 -41.55
C HIS A 483 -8.34 11.21 -41.17
N ALA A 484 -8.42 11.71 -39.94
CA ALA A 484 -9.51 12.57 -39.48
C ALA A 484 -9.61 13.87 -40.31
N PHE A 485 -8.49 14.53 -40.60
CA PHE A 485 -8.47 15.75 -41.42
C PHE A 485 -8.88 15.47 -42.87
N ARG A 486 -8.49 14.33 -43.44
CA ARG A 486 -8.99 13.90 -44.75
C ARG A 486 -10.51 13.75 -44.76
N LEU A 487 -11.08 13.08 -43.77
CA LEU A 487 -12.54 12.94 -43.65
C LEU A 487 -13.24 14.30 -43.52
N ALA A 488 -12.69 15.21 -42.71
CA ALA A 488 -13.23 16.55 -42.55
C ALA A 488 -13.19 17.35 -43.86
N SER A 489 -12.11 17.22 -44.65
CA SER A 489 -11.94 17.94 -45.92
C SER A 489 -12.92 17.52 -47.01
N HIS A 490 -13.37 16.26 -47.01
CA HIS A 490 -14.36 15.75 -47.96
C HIS A 490 -15.81 16.07 -47.56
N GLY A 491 -15.99 16.86 -46.49
CA GLY A 491 -17.26 17.01 -45.81
C GLY A 491 -17.52 15.76 -44.98
N CYS A 492 -17.68 15.91 -43.67
CA CYS A 492 -18.16 14.83 -42.82
C CYS A 492 -19.53 14.36 -43.34
N THR A 493 -19.53 13.40 -44.27
CA THR A 493 -20.76 12.76 -44.73
C THR A 493 -21.28 12.02 -43.52
N THR A 494 -22.31 12.56 -42.88
CA THR A 494 -23.25 11.75 -42.11
C THR A 494 -23.67 10.61 -43.02
N TYR A 495 -23.15 9.41 -42.73
CA TYR A 495 -23.59 8.19 -43.42
C TYR A 495 -25.11 8.04 -43.31
#